data_AF-A0A1B6ACG1-F1
#
_entry.id   AF-A0A1B6ACG1-F1
#
_cell.length_a   1.000
_cell.length_b   1.000
_cell.length_c   1.000
_cell.angle_alpha   90.00
_cell.angle_beta   90.00
_cell.angle_gamma   90.00
#
_symmetry.space_group_name_H-M   'P 1'
#
loop_
_entity.id
_entity.type
_entity.pdbx_description
1 polymer ?
#
loop_
_entity_poly.entity_id
_entity_poly.type
_entity_poly.pdbx_seq_one_letter_code
_entity_poly.pdbx_strand_id
1 'polypeptide(L)' 'MSEPTKYSTRPVVLPGAVDAWLLEGTPAPGCKVCAALSVQRTEARARNDWAAACAAAREIRNHGHGHGGAAQ' A
#
# COMPACT_ATOMS: atom_id res chain seq x y z
N MET A 1 -12.08 40.64 18.71
CA MET A 1 -11.96 39.20 18.39
C MET A 1 -11.77 39.10 16.90
N SER A 2 -10.62 38.61 16.44
CA SER A 2 -10.36 38.44 15.00
C SER A 2 -10.97 37.12 14.52
N GLU A 3 -11.56 37.13 13.32
CA GLU A 3 -12.12 35.93 12.71
C GLU A 3 -11.04 34.88 12.44
N PRO A 4 -11.33 33.58 12.66
CA PRO A 4 -10.39 32.51 12.36
C PRO A 4 -10.17 32.38 10.85
N THR A 5 -8.91 32.26 10.43
CA THR A 5 -8.52 32.05 9.04
C THR A 5 -9.16 30.78 8.48
N LYS A 6 -9.94 30.93 7.40
CA LYS A 6 -10.55 29.80 6.70
C LYS A 6 -9.66 29.36 5.54
N TYR A 7 -9.08 28.17 5.65
CA TYR A 7 -8.30 27.52 4.59
C TYR A 7 -9.22 26.84 3.57
N SER A 8 -10.01 27.63 2.84
CA SER A 8 -10.88 27.11 1.76
C SER A 8 -10.12 27.00 0.43
N THR A 9 -8.86 26.55 0.46
CA THR A 9 -8.09 26.30 -0.75
C THR A 9 -8.59 25.03 -1.45
N ARG A 10 -8.54 25.02 -2.79
CA ARG A 10 -8.93 23.86 -3.60
C ARG A 10 -8.11 22.63 -3.16
N PRO A 11 -8.71 21.43 -3.05
CA PRO A 11 -7.97 20.22 -2.71
C PRO A 11 -6.75 20.04 -3.63
N VAL A 12 -5.61 19.74 -3.03
CA VAL A 12 -4.41 19.36 -3.79
C VAL A 12 -4.63 17.95 -4.32
N VAL A 13 -4.64 17.81 -5.64
CA VAL A 13 -4.70 16.51 -6.28
C VAL A 13 -3.28 15.95 -6.30
N LEU A 14 -3.08 14.84 -5.58
CA LEU A 14 -1.83 14.09 -5.68
C LEU A 14 -1.86 13.31 -7.00
N PRO A 15 -0.81 13.37 -7.83
CA PRO A 15 -0.74 12.57 -9.04
C PRO A 15 -0.78 11.08 -8.68
N GLY A 16 -1.36 10.25 -9.55
CA GLY A 16 -1.65 8.82 -9.33
C GLY A 16 -0.47 7.91 -8.97
N ALA A 17 0.73 8.48 -8.77
CA ALA A 17 1.82 7.86 -8.05
C ALA A 17 1.42 7.39 -6.63
N VAL A 18 0.47 8.07 -5.97
CA VAL A 18 -0.04 7.62 -4.66
C VAL A 18 -0.84 6.34 -4.79
N ASP A 19 -1.70 6.23 -5.81
CA ASP A 19 -2.48 5.02 -6.06
C ASP A 19 -1.58 3.84 -6.44
N ALA A 20 -0.54 4.09 -7.25
CA ALA A 20 0.48 3.10 -7.55
C ALA A 20 1.20 2.63 -6.27
N TRP A 21 1.60 3.56 -5.41
CA TRP A 21 2.24 3.26 -4.13
C TRP A 21 1.36 2.47 -3.15
N LEU A 22 0.06 2.75 -3.13
CA LEU A 22 -0.88 2.02 -2.29
C LEU A 22 -1.00 0.56 -2.72
N LEU A 23 -0.95 0.31 -4.03
CA LEU A 23 -1.15 -1.01 -4.63
C LEU A 23 0.15 -1.80 -4.84
N GLU A 24 1.32 -1.16 -4.82
CA GLU A 24 2.61 -1.82 -4.97
C GLU A 24 3.06 -2.54 -3.68
N GLY A 25 3.93 -3.54 -3.84
CA GLY A 25 4.45 -4.35 -2.74
C GLY A 25 5.16 -5.54 -3.31
N THR A 26 6.48 -5.57 -3.14
CA THR A 26 7.34 -6.63 -3.68
C THR A 26 7.42 -7.76 -2.66
N PRO A 27 6.95 -8.97 -3.00
CA PRO A 27 7.04 -10.09 -2.09
C PRO A 27 8.50 -10.48 -1.85
N ALA A 28 8.85 -10.77 -0.60
CA ALA A 28 10.19 -11.24 -0.28
C ALA A 28 10.44 -12.64 -0.88
N PRO A 29 11.63 -12.89 -1.46
CA PRO A 29 11.97 -14.19 -2.02
C PRO A 29 11.87 -15.28 -0.96
N GLY A 30 11.22 -16.40 -1.29
CA GLY A 30 11.08 -17.55 -0.37
C GLY A 30 10.07 -17.36 0.78
N CYS A 31 9.50 -16.16 0.95
CA CYS A 31 8.46 -15.95 1.96
C CYS A 31 7.08 -16.41 1.45
N LYS A 32 6.58 -17.51 2.02
CA LYS A 32 5.26 -18.07 1.68
C LYS A 32 4.11 -17.09 1.98
N VAL A 33 4.24 -16.28 3.03
CA VAL A 33 3.24 -15.26 3.40
C VAL A 33 3.18 -14.17 2.36
N CYS A 34 4.33 -13.59 1.97
CA CYS A 34 4.38 -12.57 0.93
C CYS A 34 3.86 -13.10 -0.42
N ALA A 35 4.17 -14.35 -0.77
CA ALA A 35 3.66 -14.98 -1.99
C ALA A 35 2.13 -15.12 -1.97
N ALA A 36 1.56 -15.61 -0.86
CA ALA A 36 0.11 -15.74 -0.69
C ALA A 36 -0.60 -14.38 -0.76
N LEU A 37 -0.04 -13.36 -0.09
CA LEU A 37 -0.58 -11.99 -0.15
C LEU A 37 -0.50 -11.40 -1.55
N SER A 38 0.53 -11.72 -2.34
CA SER A 38 0.65 -11.27 -3.73
C SER A 38 -0.46 -11.85 -4.62
N VAL A 39 -0.81 -13.13 -4.41
CA VAL A 39 -1.94 -13.79 -5.07
C VAL A 39 -3.25 -13.14 -4.64
N GLN A 40 -3.48 -12.99 -3.34
CA GLN A 40 -4.68 -12.35 -2.78
C GLN A 40 -4.89 -10.92 -3.33
N ARG A 41 -3.81 -10.13 -3.43
CA ARG A 41 -3.84 -8.80 -4.03
C ARG A 41 -4.29 -8.86 -5.49
N THR A 42 -3.77 -9.82 -6.26
CA THR A 42 -4.10 -9.98 -7.68
C THR A 42 -5.57 -10.34 -7.87
N GLU A 43 -6.08 -11.26 -7.06
CA GLU A 43 -7.51 -11.64 -7.07
C GLU A 43 -8.41 -10.49 -6.62
N ALA A 44 -8.01 -9.73 -5.60
CA ALA A 44 -8.75 -8.55 -5.14
C ALA A 44 -8.85 -7.49 -6.24
N ARG A 45 -7.75 -7.22 -6.97
CA ARG A 45 -7.76 -6.33 -8.15
C ARG A 45 -8.71 -6.82 -9.23
N ALA A 46 -8.71 -8.12 -9.53
CA ALA A 46 -9.61 -8.70 -10.54
C ALA A 46 -11.10 -8.54 -10.16
N ARG A 47 -11.42 -8.52 -8.86
CA ARG A 47 -12.78 -8.30 -8.33
C ARG A 47 -13.13 -6.83 -8.10
N ASN A 48 -12.26 -5.89 -8.42
CA ASN A 48 -12.38 -4.46 -8.07
C ASN A 48 -12.52 -4.21 -6.55
N ASP A 49 -12.03 -5.13 -5.72
CA ASP A 49 -11.96 -4.96 -4.27
C ASP A 49 -10.67 -4.23 -3.90
N TRP A 50 -10.71 -2.90 -4.04
CA TRP A 50 -9.56 -2.03 -3.80
C TRP A 50 -9.12 -2.02 -2.33
N ALA A 51 -10.05 -2.20 -1.39
CA ALA A 51 -9.73 -2.26 0.03
C ALA A 51 -8.86 -3.49 0.35
N ALA A 52 -9.26 -4.67 -0.14
CA ALA A 52 -8.47 -5.89 0.03
C ALA A 52 -7.13 -5.83 -0.72
N ALA A 53 -7.10 -5.25 -1.92
CA ALA A 53 -5.86 -5.09 -2.69
C ALA A 53 -4.84 -4.19 -1.96
N CYS A 54 -5.28 -3.05 -1.42
CA CYS A 54 -4.44 -2.15 -0.65
C CYS A 54 -3.98 -2.77 0.68
N ALA A 55 -4.86 -3.51 1.36
CA ALA A 55 -4.50 -4.22 2.60
C ALA A 55 -3.40 -5.26 2.34
N ALA A 56 -3.56 -6.12 1.33
CA ALA A 56 -2.56 -7.12 0.97
C ALA A 56 -1.22 -6.49 0.56
N ALA A 57 -1.26 -5.39 -0.20
CA ALA A 57 -0.07 -4.63 -0.58
C ALA A 57 0.65 -4.02 0.64
N ARG A 58 -0.09 -3.42 1.58
CA ARG A 58 0.44 -2.90 2.84
C ARG A 58 1.11 -4.00 3.66
N GLU A 59 0.47 -5.16 3.79
CA GLU A 59 1.02 -6.29 4.54
C GLU A 59 2.32 -6.80 3.90
N ILE A 60 2.41 -6.88 2.57
CA ILE A 60 3.66 -7.24 1.89
C ILE A 60 4.79 -6.24 2.24
N ARG A 61 4.49 -4.93 2.19
CA ARG A 61 5.47 -3.88 2.49
C ARG A 61 5.93 -3.93 3.95
N ASN A 62 4.99 -4.11 4.89
CA ASN A 62 5.28 -4.16 6.32
C ASN A 62 6.03 -5.45 6.71
N HIS A 63 5.67 -6.58 6.10
CA HIS A 63 6.31 -7.87 6.33
C HIS A 63 7.78 -7.88 5.87
N GLY A 64 8.16 -7.01 4.94
CA GLY A 64 9.54 -6.78 4.50
C GLY A 64 10.51 -6.41 5.63
N HIS A 65 10.04 -5.70 6.66
CA HIS A 65 10.87 -5.26 7.78
C HIS A 65 11.28 -6.39 8.75
N GLY A 66 10.72 -7.59 8.59
CA GLY A 66 11.09 -8.79 9.37
C GLY A 66 12.04 -9.78 8.65
N HIS A 67 12.43 -9.52 7.40
CA HIS A 67 13.30 -10.42 6.61
C HIS A 67 14.80 -10.11 6.73
N GLY A 68 15.18 -9.19 7.62
CA GLY A 68 16.56 -8.89 7.97
C GLY A 68 17.18 -9.99 8.84
N GLY A 69 17.57 -11.10 8.21
CA GLY A 69 18.17 -12.23 8.92
C GLY A 69 18.82 -13.26 8.01
N ALA A 70 19.68 -12.84 7.07
CA ALA A 70 20.87 -13.56 6.59
C ALA A 70 21.49 -12.85 5.36
N ALA A 71 22.26 -11.79 5.60
CA ALA A 71 23.42 -11.37 4.80
C ALA A 71 24.05 -10.13 5.47
N GLN A 72 24.81 -10.40 6.54
CA GLN A 72 25.95 -9.60 7.00
C GLN A 72 27.09 -10.58 7.25
#